data_AF-A0A8T5AL24-F1
#
_entry.id   AF-A0A8T5AL24-F1
#
_cell.length_a   1.000
_cell.length_b   1.000
_cell.length_c   1.000
_cell.angle_alpha   90.00
_cell.angle_beta   90.00
_cell.angle_gamma   90.00
#
_symmetry.space_group_name_H-M   'P 1'
#
loop_
_entity.id
_entity.type
_entity.pdbx_description
1 polymer ?
#
loop_
_entity_poly.entity_id
_entity_poly.type
_entity_poly.pdbx_seq_one_letter_code
_entity_poly.pdbx_strand_id
1 'polypeptide(L)'
;MRASARILRDQREVHKADLIYLCVAGGRKDMCITLSLIAQYFGVNGVFHIIMPDVKSFNIQLERLRHEIKELAEAEDKEAYYEAHKEAFDPLMFPPISAYTVIRIPVIPYPRSVLNDVVKLLGQGRAVERIRSPLPLDVIEGLESSNLVRTSSRRIYVTDEGRAFAKVLESM
;
A
#
# COMPACT_ATOMS: atom_id res chain seq x y z
N MET A 1 -1.52 8.22 1.33
CA MET A 1 -2.19 7.30 2.29
C MET A 1 -3.67 7.09 2.01
N ARG A 2 -4.56 8.10 2.20
CA ARG A 2 -6.02 7.89 2.09
C ARG A 2 -6.49 7.32 0.75
N ALA A 3 -5.88 7.75 -0.36
CA ALA A 3 -6.20 7.19 -1.68
C ALA A 3 -5.88 5.68 -1.74
N SER A 4 -4.67 5.29 -1.32
CA SER A 4 -4.25 3.89 -1.27
C SER A 4 -5.12 3.05 -0.33
N ALA A 5 -5.44 3.57 0.86
CA ALA A 5 -6.33 2.93 1.83
C ALA A 5 -7.71 2.64 1.22
N ARG A 6 -8.32 3.64 0.56
CA ARG A 6 -9.60 3.49 -0.12
C ARG A 6 -9.54 2.42 -1.22
N ILE A 7 -8.51 2.46 -2.08
CA ILE A 7 -8.33 1.48 -3.16
C ILE A 7 -8.24 0.06 -2.58
N LEU A 8 -7.45 -0.12 -1.51
CA LEU A 8 -7.31 -1.42 -0.84
C LEU A 8 -8.62 -1.95 -0.26
N ARG A 9 -9.44 -1.06 0.31
CA ARG A 9 -10.79 -1.41 0.78
C ARG A 9 -11.69 -1.80 -0.38
N ASP A 10 -11.70 -1.02 -1.45
CA ASP A 10 -12.56 -1.26 -2.61
C ASP A 10 -12.25 -2.63 -3.24
N GLN A 11 -10.98 -3.09 -3.23
CA GLN A 11 -10.64 -4.45 -3.65
C GLN A 11 -11.38 -5.53 -2.85
N ARG A 12 -11.54 -5.36 -1.53
CA ARG A 12 -12.29 -6.30 -0.68
C ARG A 12 -13.81 -6.11 -0.79
N GLU A 13 -14.27 -4.88 -0.68
CA GLU A 13 -15.70 -4.58 -0.53
C GLU A 13 -16.46 -4.59 -1.84
N VAL A 14 -15.87 -4.01 -2.89
CA VAL A 14 -16.51 -3.86 -4.21
C VAL A 14 -16.16 -5.04 -5.09
N HIS A 15 -14.86 -5.35 -5.21
CA HIS A 15 -14.37 -6.39 -6.13
C HIS A 15 -14.34 -7.80 -5.53
N LYS A 16 -14.61 -7.94 -4.23
CA LYS A 16 -14.63 -9.23 -3.52
C LYS A 16 -13.34 -10.04 -3.69
N ALA A 17 -12.20 -9.36 -3.79
CA ALA A 17 -10.91 -10.02 -3.95
C ALA A 17 -10.54 -10.80 -2.68
N ASP A 18 -10.23 -12.08 -2.83
CA ASP A 18 -9.74 -12.95 -1.75
C ASP A 18 -8.25 -12.76 -1.47
N LEU A 19 -7.48 -12.44 -2.52
CA LEU A 19 -6.05 -12.22 -2.47
C LEU A 19 -5.71 -10.82 -2.98
N ILE A 20 -4.94 -10.08 -2.20
CA ILE A 20 -4.42 -8.76 -2.60
C ILE A 20 -2.90 -8.80 -2.49
N TYR A 21 -2.23 -8.62 -3.62
CA TYR A 21 -0.78 -8.48 -3.71
C TYR A 21 -0.42 -7.08 -4.16
N LEU A 22 0.54 -6.47 -3.48
CA LEU A 22 1.00 -5.12 -3.79
C LEU A 22 2.38 -5.16 -4.43
N CYS A 23 2.48 -4.64 -5.65
CA CYS A 23 3.77 -4.32 -6.26
C CYS A 23 4.16 -2.89 -5.89
N VAL A 24 5.29 -2.73 -5.19
CA VAL A 24 5.88 -1.44 -4.81
C VAL A 24 7.12 -1.11 -5.65
N ALA A 25 7.21 -1.67 -6.86
CA ALA A 25 8.28 -1.35 -7.82
C ALA A 25 7.98 -0.05 -8.58
N GLY A 26 9.03 0.68 -8.98
CA GLY A 26 8.91 1.85 -9.88
C GLY A 26 8.31 3.13 -9.29
N GLY A 27 7.82 3.11 -8.04
CA GLY A 27 7.29 4.30 -7.37
C GLY A 27 8.36 5.18 -6.72
N ARG A 28 7.98 6.39 -6.30
CA ARG A 28 8.82 7.20 -5.40
C ARG A 28 9.00 6.46 -4.07
N LYS A 29 10.22 6.53 -3.51
CA LYS A 29 10.63 5.74 -2.33
C LYS A 29 9.70 5.94 -1.13
N ASP A 30 9.34 7.18 -0.84
CA ASP A 30 8.41 7.59 0.20
C ASP A 30 7.01 6.96 0.04
N MET A 31 6.50 6.91 -1.19
CA MET A 31 5.23 6.25 -1.49
C MET A 31 5.32 4.72 -1.32
N CYS A 32 6.43 4.11 -1.75
CA CYS A 32 6.65 2.67 -1.60
C CYS A 32 6.68 2.26 -0.12
N ILE A 33 7.39 3.03 0.71
CA ILE A 33 7.43 2.84 2.17
C ILE A 33 6.03 3.01 2.74
N THR A 34 5.35 4.10 2.39
CA THR A 34 3.99 4.39 2.87
C THR A 34 3.00 3.27 2.53
N LEU A 35 3.03 2.77 1.29
CA LEU A 35 2.16 1.70 0.84
C LEU A 35 2.47 0.37 1.55
N SER A 36 3.76 0.07 1.74
CA SER A 36 4.21 -1.12 2.48
C SER A 36 3.78 -1.06 3.95
N LEU A 37 3.77 0.11 4.57
CA LEU A 37 3.28 0.29 5.94
C LEU A 37 1.76 0.12 6.02
N ILE A 38 1.01 0.76 5.10
CA ILE A 38 -0.46 0.63 5.06
C ILE A 38 -0.89 -0.81 4.82
N ALA A 39 -0.17 -1.54 3.96
CA ALA A 39 -0.43 -2.93 3.63
C ALA A 39 -0.62 -3.83 4.89
N GLN A 40 0.14 -3.55 5.94
CA GLN A 40 0.09 -4.29 7.22
C GLN A 40 -1.25 -4.12 7.94
N TYR A 41 -1.91 -2.98 7.77
CA TYR A 41 -3.21 -2.70 8.40
C TYR A 41 -4.36 -3.32 7.60
N PHE A 42 -4.25 -3.36 6.27
CA PHE A 42 -5.32 -3.81 5.37
C PHE A 42 -5.35 -5.32 5.11
N GLY A 43 -4.45 -6.09 5.74
CA GLY A 43 -4.41 -7.54 5.61
C GLY A 43 -4.18 -8.00 4.17
N VAL A 44 -3.24 -7.35 3.47
CA VAL A 44 -2.82 -7.83 2.15
C VAL A 44 -2.02 -9.12 2.27
N ASN A 45 -2.01 -9.92 1.21
CA ASN A 45 -1.40 -11.26 1.21
C ASN A 45 0.11 -11.22 0.92
N GLY A 46 0.60 -10.13 0.36
CA GLY A 46 2.02 -9.91 0.15
C GLY A 46 2.33 -8.54 -0.44
N VAL A 47 3.48 -8.01 -0.07
CA VAL A 47 4.08 -6.83 -0.70
C VAL A 47 5.33 -7.31 -1.43
N PHE A 48 5.47 -6.92 -2.69
CA PHE A 48 6.55 -7.34 -3.57
C PHE A 48 7.26 -6.13 -4.16
N HIS A 49 8.58 -6.19 -4.18
CA HIS A 49 9.42 -5.23 -4.86
C HIS A 49 10.19 -5.94 -5.96
N ILE A 50 10.12 -5.40 -7.17
CA ILE A 50 10.81 -5.93 -8.34
C ILE A 50 12.09 -5.12 -8.54
N ILE A 51 13.22 -5.81 -8.60
CA ILE A 51 14.51 -5.23 -8.92
C ILE A 51 14.88 -5.70 -10.32
N MET A 52 15.01 -4.76 -11.25
CA MET A 52 15.64 -5.00 -12.54
C MET A 52 17.08 -4.52 -12.47
N PRO A 53 18.10 -5.40 -12.57
CA PRO A 53 19.50 -4.98 -12.51
C PRO A 53 19.89 -4.05 -13.67
N ASP A 54 19.38 -4.32 -14.87
CA ASP A 54 19.67 -3.56 -16.07
C ASP A 54 18.53 -2.60 -16.45
N VAL A 55 18.26 -1.64 -15.56
CA VAL A 55 17.25 -0.59 -15.79
C VAL A 55 17.58 0.25 -17.03
N LYS A 56 18.87 0.43 -17.34
CA LYS A 56 19.30 1.30 -18.45
C LYS A 56 18.88 0.71 -19.79
N SER A 57 19.18 -0.56 -20.04
CA SER A 57 18.76 -1.21 -21.29
C SER A 57 17.24 -1.24 -21.43
N PHE A 58 16.53 -1.47 -20.32
CA PHE A 58 15.07 -1.40 -20.28
C PHE A 58 14.52 -0.03 -20.68
N ASN A 59 15.08 1.04 -20.12
CA ASN A 59 14.66 2.41 -20.47
C ASN A 59 14.95 2.76 -21.93
N ILE A 60 16.07 2.26 -22.48
CA ILE A 60 16.40 2.45 -23.89
C ILE A 60 15.38 1.73 -24.77
N GLN A 61 15.00 0.50 -24.44
CA GLN A 61 13.97 -0.24 -25.18
C GLN A 61 12.61 0.46 -25.09
N LEU A 62 12.24 0.94 -23.90
CA LEU A 62 11.01 1.71 -23.70
C LEU A 62 10.96 2.96 -24.58
N GLU A 63 12.06 3.72 -24.65
CA GLU A 63 12.11 4.94 -25.48
C GLU A 63 12.07 4.60 -26.97
N ARG A 64 12.69 3.49 -27.40
CA ARG A 64 12.61 3.01 -28.78
C ARG A 64 11.18 2.67 -29.20
N LEU A 65 10.42 2.04 -28.30
CA LEU A 65 9.04 1.62 -28.55
C LEU A 65 8.01 2.71 -28.23
N ARG A 66 8.45 3.92 -27.90
CA ARG A 66 7.56 4.98 -27.43
C ARG A 66 6.49 5.35 -28.46
N HIS A 67 6.83 5.29 -29.75
CA HIS A 67 5.90 5.60 -30.83
C HIS A 67 4.82 4.51 -30.93
N GLU A 68 5.22 3.25 -30.96
CA GLU A 68 4.36 2.09 -31.05
C GLU A 68 3.47 1.96 -29.81
N ILE A 69 3.98 2.29 -28.61
CA ILE A 69 3.18 2.37 -27.38
C ILE A 69 2.09 3.42 -27.52
N LYS A 70 2.40 4.58 -28.13
CA LYS A 70 1.42 5.64 -28.35
C LYS A 70 0.36 5.21 -29.35
N GLU A 71 0.76 4.60 -30.46
CA GLU A 71 -0.17 4.07 -31.46
C GLU A 71 -1.06 2.97 -30.86
N LEU A 72 -0.51 2.05 -30.05
CA LEU A 72 -1.29 1.04 -29.33
C LEU A 72 -2.34 1.68 -28.42
N ALA A 73 -2.01 2.78 -27.74
CA ALA A 73 -2.97 3.48 -26.87
C ALA A 73 -4.13 4.11 -27.69
N GLU A 74 -3.82 4.64 -28.87
CA GLU A 74 -4.76 5.31 -29.78
C GLU A 74 -5.53 4.35 -30.69
N ALA A 75 -5.07 3.11 -30.86
CA ALA A 75 -5.68 2.11 -31.70
C ALA A 75 -7.14 1.79 -31.28
N GLU A 76 -8.01 1.66 -32.29
CA GLU A 76 -9.39 1.21 -32.12
C GLU A 76 -9.43 -0.24 -31.61
N ASP A 77 -8.65 -1.12 -32.25
CA ASP A 77 -8.44 -2.50 -31.81
C ASP A 77 -7.02 -2.68 -31.25
N LYS A 78 -6.93 -2.62 -29.92
CA LYS A 78 -5.66 -2.71 -29.19
C LYS A 78 -5.09 -4.12 -29.20
N GLU A 79 -5.93 -5.15 -29.20
CA GLU A 79 -5.48 -6.54 -29.21
C GLU A 79 -4.83 -6.87 -30.55
N ALA A 80 -5.49 -6.51 -31.67
CA ALA A 80 -4.93 -6.73 -33.00
C ALA A 80 -3.60 -5.97 -33.20
N TYR A 81 -3.52 -4.71 -32.76
CA TYR A 81 -2.27 -3.93 -32.84
C TYR A 81 -1.15 -4.55 -31.99
N TYR A 82 -1.48 -4.99 -30.77
CA TYR A 82 -0.53 -5.67 -29.89
C TYR A 82 0.02 -6.95 -30.52
N GLU A 83 -0.86 -7.83 -31.02
CA GLU A 83 -0.44 -9.10 -31.62
C GLU A 83 0.42 -8.89 -32.87
N ALA A 84 0.17 -7.85 -33.66
CA ALA A 84 1.01 -7.50 -34.81
C ALA A 84 2.44 -7.05 -34.43
N HIS A 85 2.62 -6.50 -33.22
CA HIS A 85 3.90 -5.97 -32.72
C HIS A 85 4.44 -6.75 -31.51
N LYS A 86 3.92 -7.96 -31.29
CA LYS A 86 4.14 -8.76 -30.08
C LYS A 86 5.61 -9.03 -29.81
N GLU A 87 6.40 -9.33 -30.84
CA GLU A 87 7.83 -9.59 -30.71
C GLU A 87 8.60 -8.40 -30.12
N ALA A 88 8.11 -7.17 -30.36
CA ALA A 88 8.69 -5.97 -29.79
C ALA A 88 8.18 -5.68 -28.38
N PHE A 89 6.88 -5.88 -28.12
CA PHE A 89 6.26 -5.59 -26.83
C PHE A 89 6.57 -6.63 -25.75
N ASP A 90 6.55 -7.91 -26.07
CA ASP A 90 6.68 -9.00 -25.09
C ASP A 90 7.97 -8.90 -24.25
N PRO A 91 9.17 -8.65 -24.82
CA PRO A 91 10.39 -8.50 -24.02
C PRO A 91 10.34 -7.32 -23.03
N LEU A 92 9.60 -6.26 -23.37
CA LEU A 92 9.44 -5.06 -22.54
C LEU A 92 8.35 -5.24 -21.48
N MET A 93 7.19 -5.80 -21.84
CA MET A 93 6.05 -5.96 -20.94
C MET A 93 6.15 -7.20 -20.07
N PHE A 94 6.73 -8.27 -20.61
CA PHE A 94 6.84 -9.58 -20.00
C PHE A 94 8.30 -10.07 -20.03
N PRO A 95 9.24 -9.37 -19.36
CA PRO A 95 10.62 -9.81 -19.31
C PRO A 95 10.75 -11.26 -18.83
N PRO A 96 11.77 -11.99 -19.30
CA PRO A 96 12.07 -13.30 -18.75
C PRO A 96 12.40 -13.18 -17.26
N ILE A 97 12.04 -14.20 -16.47
CA ILE A 97 12.25 -14.22 -15.02
C ILE A 97 13.74 -14.02 -14.66
N SER A 98 14.66 -14.44 -15.52
CA SER A 98 16.10 -14.23 -15.34
C SER A 98 16.53 -12.76 -15.41
N ALA A 99 15.71 -11.86 -15.94
CA ALA A 99 16.03 -10.44 -16.11
C ALA A 99 15.70 -9.60 -14.86
N TYR A 100 14.99 -10.15 -13.88
CA TYR A 100 14.62 -9.41 -12.68
C TYR A 100 14.59 -10.31 -11.44
N THR A 101 14.62 -9.68 -10.27
CA THR A 101 14.47 -10.34 -8.98
C THR A 101 13.20 -9.84 -8.31
N VAL A 102 12.39 -10.76 -7.81
CA VAL A 102 11.20 -10.45 -7.01
C VAL A 102 11.53 -10.65 -5.54
N ILE A 103 11.45 -9.58 -4.77
CA ILE A 103 11.62 -9.60 -3.32
C ILE A 103 10.24 -9.50 -2.68
N ARG A 104 9.88 -10.48 -1.86
CA ARG A 104 8.72 -10.36 -0.97
C ARG A 104 9.15 -9.59 0.27
N ILE A 105 8.56 -8.41 0.48
CA ILE A 105 8.78 -7.62 1.69
C ILE A 105 7.97 -8.28 2.82
N PRO A 106 8.61 -8.62 3.96
CA PRO A 106 7.91 -9.18 5.10
C PRO A 106 6.97 -8.13 5.68
N VAL A 107 5.71 -8.51 5.86
CA VAL A 107 4.66 -7.69 6.48
C VAL A 107 4.03 -8.50 7.60
N ILE A 108 3.90 -7.90 8.78
CA ILE A 108 3.22 -8.53 9.92
C ILE A 108 1.79 -7.97 9.94
N PRO A 109 0.76 -8.79 9.65
CA PRO A 109 -0.60 -8.31 9.68
C PRO A 109 -1.02 -8.02 11.12
N TYR A 110 -1.61 -6.84 11.33
CA TYR A 110 -2.16 -6.49 12.65
C TYR A 110 -3.52 -7.17 12.86
N PRO A 111 -3.82 -7.68 14.08
CA PRO A 111 -5.14 -8.20 14.38
C PRO A 111 -6.23 -7.15 14.17
N ARG A 112 -7.29 -7.49 13.42
CA ARG A 112 -8.39 -6.56 13.12
C ARG A 112 -9.08 -6.02 14.38
N SER A 113 -9.20 -6.84 15.44
CA SER A 113 -9.77 -6.40 16.72
C SER A 113 -8.99 -5.25 17.33
N VAL A 114 -7.66 -5.38 17.38
CA VAL A 114 -6.76 -4.33 17.90
C VAL A 114 -6.87 -3.07 17.04
N LEU A 115 -6.83 -3.19 15.71
CA LEU A 115 -6.96 -2.04 14.82
C LEU A 115 -8.31 -1.32 14.99
N ASN A 116 -9.40 -2.05 15.13
CA ASN A 116 -10.72 -1.46 15.39
C ASN A 116 -10.75 -0.67 16.69
N ASP A 117 -10.12 -1.18 17.75
CA ASP A 117 -10.04 -0.48 19.03
C ASP A 117 -9.10 0.73 18.99
N VAL A 118 -8.02 0.65 18.20
CA VAL A 118 -7.16 1.82 17.91
C VAL A 118 -7.95 2.90 17.15
N VAL A 119 -8.70 2.54 16.11
CA VAL A 119 -9.54 3.48 15.36
C VAL A 119 -10.57 4.13 16.28
N LYS A 120 -11.25 3.34 17.12
CA LYS A 120 -12.21 3.87 18.10
C LYS A 120 -11.55 4.80 19.12
N LEU A 121 -10.34 4.51 19.58
CA LEU A 121 -9.61 5.39 20.49
C LEU A 121 -9.25 6.71 19.78
N LEU A 122 -8.62 6.63 18.61
CA LEU A 122 -8.11 7.80 17.89
C LEU A 122 -9.24 8.66 17.27
N GLY A 123 -10.40 8.06 17.01
CA GLY A 123 -11.60 8.77 16.56
C GLY A 123 -12.31 9.55 17.68
N GLN A 124 -11.93 9.37 18.95
CA GLN A 124 -12.58 10.08 20.05
C GLN A 124 -12.13 11.55 20.11
N GLY A 125 -13.12 12.45 20.10
CA GLY A 125 -12.90 13.88 20.28
C GLY A 125 -12.62 14.31 21.72
N ARG A 126 -12.62 13.37 22.68
CA ARG A 126 -12.41 13.63 24.11
C ARG A 126 -11.37 12.70 24.71
N ALA A 127 -10.79 13.13 25.82
CA ALA A 127 -9.85 12.30 26.57
C ALA A 127 -10.52 11.03 27.13
N VAL A 128 -9.81 9.91 27.05
CA VAL A 128 -10.30 8.58 27.45
C VAL A 128 -9.66 8.19 28.78
N GLU A 129 -10.42 7.56 29.68
CA GLU A 129 -9.81 6.99 30.89
C GLU A 129 -8.92 5.80 30.53
N ARG A 130 -7.66 5.84 30.96
CA ARG A 130 -6.67 4.81 30.64
C ARG A 130 -7.11 3.41 31.05
N ILE A 131 -7.74 3.29 32.22
CA ILE A 131 -8.23 2.03 32.79
C ILE A 131 -9.40 1.44 31.97
N ARG A 132 -10.15 2.27 31.26
CA ARG A 132 -11.29 1.83 30.43
C ARG A 132 -10.90 1.52 28.98
N SER A 133 -9.65 1.74 28.60
CA SER A 133 -9.19 1.41 27.26
C SER A 133 -9.15 -0.12 27.09
N PRO A 134 -9.76 -0.67 26.03
CA PRO A 134 -9.62 -2.09 25.70
C PRO A 134 -8.24 -2.42 25.12
N LEU A 135 -7.42 -1.41 24.81
CA LEU A 135 -6.10 -1.61 24.22
C LEU A 135 -5.08 -2.05 25.28
N PRO A 136 -4.24 -3.05 24.95
CA PRO A 136 -3.07 -3.40 25.74
C PRO A 136 -2.14 -2.21 26.02
N LEU A 137 -1.44 -2.24 27.16
CA LEU A 137 -0.57 -1.15 27.59
C LEU A 137 0.59 -0.89 26.61
N ASP A 138 1.18 -1.93 26.07
CA ASP A 138 2.24 -1.88 25.05
C ASP A 138 1.75 -1.20 23.76
N VAL A 139 0.49 -1.43 23.36
CA VAL A 139 -0.11 -0.72 22.23
C VAL A 139 -0.26 0.77 22.55
N ILE A 140 -0.74 1.12 23.74
CA ILE A 140 -0.88 2.53 24.16
C ILE A 140 0.48 3.23 24.21
N GLU A 141 1.51 2.58 24.74
CA GLU A 141 2.88 3.07 24.79
C GLU A 141 3.45 3.24 23.37
N GLY A 142 3.18 2.29 22.48
CA GLY A 142 3.53 2.39 21.06
C GLY A 142 2.87 3.61 20.38
N LEU A 143 1.57 3.83 20.62
CA LEU A 143 0.84 5.00 20.10
C LEU A 143 1.41 6.31 20.65
N GLU A 144 1.81 6.36 21.93
CA GLU A 144 2.42 7.53 22.55
C GLU A 144 3.81 7.82 21.98
N SER A 145 4.66 6.78 21.85
CA SER A 145 5.99 6.90 21.24
C SER A 145 5.93 7.37 19.77
N SER A 146 4.82 7.09 19.09
CA SER A 146 4.55 7.54 17.71
C SER A 146 3.86 8.90 17.64
N ASN A 147 3.66 9.59 18.77
CA ASN A 147 2.95 10.87 18.88
C ASN A 147 1.50 10.83 18.33
N LEU A 148 0.83 9.67 18.38
CA LEU A 148 -0.58 9.53 18.01
C LEU A 148 -1.51 9.82 19.21
N VAL A 149 -0.99 9.62 20.42
CA VAL A 149 -1.64 9.99 21.67
C VAL A 149 -0.62 10.61 22.63
N ARG A 150 -1.12 11.29 23.66
CA ARG A 150 -0.35 11.66 24.86
C ARG A 150 -1.03 11.04 26.07
N THR A 151 -0.27 10.48 26.98
CA THR A 151 -0.82 9.87 28.19
C THR A 151 -0.56 10.72 29.42
N SER A 152 -1.46 10.61 30.39
CA SER A 152 -1.23 11.01 31.77
C SER A 152 -1.45 9.80 32.67
N SER A 153 -1.31 9.98 33.98
CA SER A 153 -1.55 8.91 34.96
C SER A 153 -2.96 8.31 34.86
N ARG A 154 -3.96 9.05 34.37
CA ARG A 154 -5.36 8.59 34.32
C ARG A 154 -6.01 8.70 32.94
N ARG A 155 -5.48 9.50 32.02
CA ARG A 155 -6.15 9.83 30.77
C ARG A 155 -5.25 9.67 29.55
N ILE A 156 -5.88 9.39 28.42
CA ILE A 156 -5.28 9.32 27.11
C ILE A 156 -5.88 10.46 26.28
N TYR A 157 -5.03 11.28 25.67
CA TYR A 157 -5.39 12.41 24.84
C TYR A 157 -4.94 12.14 23.41
N VAL A 158 -5.86 12.19 22.45
CA VAL A 158 -5.52 11.99 21.03
C VAL A 158 -4.90 13.26 20.46
N THR A 159 -3.80 13.14 19.73
CA THR A 159 -3.14 14.25 19.03
C THR A 159 -3.83 14.56 17.70
N ASP A 160 -3.41 15.63 17.01
CA ASP A 160 -3.91 15.91 15.66
C ASP A 160 -3.43 14.87 14.65
N GLU A 161 -2.21 14.38 14.82
CA GLU A 161 -1.63 13.28 14.03
C GLU A 161 -2.43 11.99 14.23
N GLY A 162 -2.80 11.67 15.47
CA GLY A 162 -3.66 10.53 15.81
C GLY A 162 -5.02 10.61 15.12
N ARG A 163 -5.68 11.77 15.16
CA ARG A 163 -6.95 12.00 14.46
C ARG A 163 -6.81 11.91 12.94
N ALA A 164 -5.73 12.44 12.38
CA ALA A 164 -5.46 12.36 10.94
C ALA A 164 -5.24 10.91 10.49
N PHE A 165 -4.56 10.12 11.32
CA PHE A 165 -4.30 8.70 11.09
C PHE A 165 -5.57 7.85 11.23
N ALA A 166 -6.43 8.15 12.21
CA ALA A 166 -7.75 7.51 12.35
C ALA A 166 -8.54 7.56 11.04
N LYS A 167 -8.59 8.71 10.37
CA LYS A 167 -9.26 8.89 9.07
C LYS A 167 -8.67 8.04 7.93
N VAL A 168 -7.42 7.59 8.05
CA VAL A 168 -6.82 6.65 7.09
C VAL A 168 -7.31 5.24 7.36
N LEU A 169 -7.38 4.86 8.64
CA LEU A 169 -7.78 3.54 9.08
C LEU A 169 -9.31 3.33 9.09
N GLU A 170 -10.13 4.38 9.19
CA GLU A 170 -11.59 4.32 8.97
C GLU A 170 -11.96 3.84 7.56
N SER A 171 -10.99 3.87 6.64
CA SER A 171 -11.15 3.29 5.31
C SER A 171 -10.84 1.80 5.28
N MET A 172 -10.63 1.10 6.41
CA MET A 172 -10.39 -0.34 6.46
C MET A 172 -11.65 -1.20 6.42
#